data_AF-A0AAE3KU01-F1
#
_entry.id   AF-A0AAE3KU01-F1
#
_cell.length_a   1.000
_cell.length_b   1.000
_cell.length_c   1.000
_cell.angle_alpha   90.00
_cell.angle_beta   90.00
_cell.angle_gamma   90.00
#
_symmetry.space_group_name_H-M   'P 1'
#
loop_
_entity.id
_entity.type
_entity.pdbx_description
1 polymer ?
#
loop_
_entity_poly.entity_id
_entity_poly.type
_entity_poly.pdbx_seq_one_letter_code
_entity_poly.pdbx_strand_id
1 'polypeptide(L)'
;VVTINSLPVPNPSSDSPKCVGTTLSFNSVAGMSSYAWSGPNSFSSSIQDPSISNVSIAANGTYTLTVSNANGCSASATTVVTINQILPPTITPPNTLVVCSPSTLTLTASNCAGTVTWSE
;
A
#
# COMPACT_ATOMS: atom_id res chain seq x y z
N VAL A 1 33.85 -23.91 19.78
CA VAL A 1 32.60 -23.25 20.21
C VAL A 1 31.77 -23.02 18.97
N VAL A 2 30.57 -23.59 18.88
CA VAL A 2 29.63 -23.32 17.78
C VAL A 2 28.77 -22.14 18.23
N THR A 3 28.90 -20.99 17.58
CA THR A 3 28.03 -19.84 17.79
C THR A 3 26.80 -20.01 16.92
N ILE A 4 25.64 -20.25 17.54
CA ILE A 4 24.36 -20.26 16.82
C ILE A 4 23.89 -18.81 16.72
N ASN A 5 23.90 -18.28 15.50
CA ASN A 5 23.43 -16.93 15.20
C ASN A 5 21.92 -16.96 14.96
N SER A 6 21.20 -15.99 15.54
CA SER A 6 19.76 -15.86 15.31
C SER A 6 19.46 -15.50 13.86
N LEU A 7 18.45 -16.16 13.29
CA LEU A 7 17.90 -15.76 12.00
C LEU A 7 17.30 -14.35 12.09
N PRO A 8 17.42 -13.54 11.03
CA PRO A 8 16.71 -12.28 10.98
C PRO A 8 15.20 -12.47 10.92
N VAL A 9 14.45 -11.50 11.47
CA VAL A 9 12.99 -11.45 11.38
C VAL A 9 12.58 -10.23 10.55
N PRO A 10 12.48 -10.36 9.21
CA PRO A 10 11.97 -9.27 8.37
C PRO A 10 10.49 -9.00 8.67
N ASN A 11 10.13 -7.73 8.77
CA ASN A 11 8.74 -7.28 8.92
C ASN A 11 8.47 -6.13 7.92
N PRO A 12 8.38 -6.44 6.61
CA PRO A 12 8.07 -5.44 5.59
C PRO A 12 6.66 -4.89 5.79
N SER A 13 6.50 -3.58 5.66
CA SER A 13 5.19 -2.94 5.63
C SER A 13 5.14 -1.86 4.54
N SER A 14 3.93 -1.50 4.13
CA SER A 14 3.67 -0.48 3.11
C SER A 14 2.55 0.44 3.58
N ASP A 15 2.55 1.69 3.13
CA ASP A 15 1.52 2.69 3.45
C ASP A 15 0.26 2.58 2.57
N SER A 16 0.02 1.38 2.02
CA SER A 16 -1.15 1.00 1.24
C SER A 16 -2.40 0.80 2.13
N PRO A 17 -3.63 1.01 1.61
CA PRO A 17 -3.97 1.26 0.21
C PRO A 17 -3.70 2.69 -0.26
N LYS A 18 -3.27 2.84 -1.53
CA LYS A 18 -2.99 4.13 -2.18
C LYS A 18 -3.78 4.29 -3.47
N CYS A 19 -3.79 5.50 -4.02
CA CYS A 19 -4.42 5.80 -5.30
C CYS A 19 -3.37 5.90 -6.41
N VAL A 20 -3.75 5.60 -7.65
CA VAL A 20 -2.87 5.79 -8.82
C VAL A 20 -2.32 7.22 -8.85
N GLY A 21 -1.06 7.40 -9.23
CA GLY A 21 -0.39 8.69 -9.31
C GLY A 21 0.13 9.22 -7.97
N THR A 22 -0.12 8.55 -6.85
CA THR A 22 0.47 8.90 -5.56
C THR A 22 1.83 8.24 -5.34
N THR A 23 2.51 8.58 -4.24
CA THR A 23 3.74 7.90 -3.82
C THR A 23 3.40 6.79 -2.83
N LEU A 24 3.86 5.57 -3.12
CA LEU A 24 3.83 4.43 -2.21
C LEU A 24 5.17 4.33 -1.48
N SER A 25 5.13 4.17 -0.16
CA SER A 25 6.33 4.05 0.68
C SER A 25 6.36 2.69 1.37
N PHE A 26 7.53 2.08 1.39
CA PHE A 26 7.79 0.83 2.13
C PHE A 26 8.61 1.13 3.38
N ASN A 27 8.43 0.28 4.39
CA ASN A 27 9.25 0.30 5.60
C ASN A 27 9.75 -1.12 5.89
N SER A 28 10.94 -1.22 6.46
CA SER A 28 11.52 -2.49 6.91
C SER A 28 12.25 -2.37 8.25
N VAL A 29 12.72 -3.51 8.76
CA VAL A 29 13.49 -3.59 10.00
C VAL A 29 14.88 -2.99 9.81
N ALA A 30 15.35 -2.16 10.76
CA ALA A 30 16.70 -1.62 10.73
C ALA A 30 17.74 -2.65 11.23
N GLY A 31 19.02 -2.38 10.96
CA GLY A 31 20.14 -3.19 11.50
C GLY A 31 20.51 -4.43 10.69
N MET A 32 19.97 -4.56 9.47
CA MET A 32 20.39 -5.59 8.52
C MET A 32 21.61 -5.13 7.70
N SER A 33 22.41 -6.09 7.26
CA SER A 33 23.58 -5.83 6.40
C SER A 33 23.19 -5.60 4.94
N SER A 34 22.08 -6.18 4.49
CA SER A 34 21.54 -5.98 3.15
C SER A 34 20.02 -6.06 3.13
N TYR A 35 19.44 -5.36 2.15
CA TYR A 35 18.01 -5.37 1.83
C TYR A 35 17.85 -5.68 0.34
N ALA A 36 16.87 -6.51 0.01
CA ALA A 36 16.52 -6.83 -1.36
C ALA A 36 14.99 -6.95 -1.47
N TRP A 37 14.38 -5.92 -2.03
CA TRP A 37 12.97 -5.87 -2.36
C TRP A 37 12.73 -6.39 -3.77
N SER A 38 11.67 -7.16 -3.94
CA SER A 38 11.13 -7.55 -5.23
C SER A 38 9.61 -7.44 -5.23
N GLY A 39 9.02 -7.13 -6.37
CA GLY A 39 7.57 -6.95 -6.45
C GLY A 39 7.02 -6.98 -7.87
N PRO A 40 5.71 -6.77 -8.00
CA PRO A 40 5.04 -6.64 -9.29
C PRO A 40 5.60 -5.46 -10.10
N ASN A 41 5.29 -5.44 -11.41
CA ASN A 41 5.79 -4.45 -12.36
C ASN A 41 7.33 -4.36 -12.44
N SER A 42 8.01 -5.51 -12.29
CA SER A 42 9.48 -5.61 -12.29
C SER A 42 10.17 -4.72 -11.25
N PHE A 43 9.47 -4.40 -10.15
CA PHE A 43 10.04 -3.62 -9.08
C PHE A 43 11.15 -4.39 -8.38
N SER A 44 12.31 -3.74 -8.21
CA SER A 44 13.38 -4.20 -7.35
C SER A 44 14.08 -3.02 -6.67
N SER A 45 14.52 -3.22 -5.43
CA SER A 45 15.26 -2.19 -4.70
C SER A 45 16.20 -2.82 -3.66
N SER A 46 17.37 -2.22 -3.46
CA SER A 46 18.32 -2.59 -2.40
C SER A 46 18.33 -1.61 -1.22
N ILE A 47 17.45 -0.61 -1.26
CA ILE A 47 17.30 0.39 -0.19
C ILE A 47 16.43 -0.21 0.91
N GLN A 48 16.73 0.13 2.17
CA GLN A 48 15.95 -0.29 3.34
C GLN A 48 14.47 0.09 3.20
N ASP A 49 14.20 1.37 3.00
CA ASP A 49 12.85 1.94 2.91
C ASP A 49 12.64 2.62 1.55
N PRO A 50 12.38 1.86 0.47
CA PRO A 50 12.18 2.43 -0.85
C PRO A 50 10.80 3.10 -0.99
N SER A 51 10.71 4.01 -1.95
CA SER A 51 9.43 4.59 -2.38
C SER A 51 9.26 4.49 -3.89
N ILE A 52 8.01 4.36 -4.33
CA ILE A 52 7.62 4.35 -5.74
C ILE A 52 6.73 5.58 -5.97
N SER A 53 7.25 6.56 -6.70
CA SER A 53 6.47 7.73 -7.13
C SER A 53 5.56 7.37 -8.31
N ASN A 54 4.42 8.05 -8.43
CA ASN A 54 3.47 7.87 -9.53
C ASN A 54 3.06 6.40 -9.73
N VAL A 55 2.66 5.72 -8.66
CA VAL A 55 2.25 4.31 -8.74
C VAL A 55 1.08 4.10 -9.68
N SER A 56 1.10 2.99 -10.43
CA SER A 56 0.01 2.56 -11.30
C SER A 56 -0.65 1.29 -10.74
N ILE A 57 -1.77 0.86 -11.33
CA ILE A 57 -2.44 -0.40 -10.96
C ILE A 57 -1.56 -1.63 -11.17
N ALA A 58 -0.58 -1.55 -12.07
CA ALA A 58 0.39 -2.62 -12.27
C ALA A 58 1.27 -2.87 -11.03
N ALA A 59 1.34 -1.90 -10.10
CA ALA A 59 2.04 -2.06 -8.82
C ALA A 59 1.21 -2.83 -7.77
N ASN A 60 0.00 -3.28 -8.08
CA ASN A 60 -0.76 -4.14 -7.16
C ASN A 60 -0.13 -5.51 -7.06
N GLY A 61 -0.02 -6.01 -5.83
CA GLY A 61 0.39 -7.38 -5.58
C GLY A 61 1.24 -7.49 -4.33
N THR A 62 1.93 -8.63 -4.25
CA THR A 62 2.77 -8.98 -3.12
C THR A 62 4.21 -8.53 -3.37
N TYR A 63 4.74 -7.75 -2.43
CA TYR A 63 6.14 -7.36 -2.38
C TYR A 63 6.88 -8.27 -1.41
N THR A 64 8.06 -8.74 -1.80
CA THR A 64 8.92 -9.61 -1.00
C THR A 64 10.15 -8.83 -0.58
N LEU A 65 10.45 -8.83 0.70
CA LEU A 65 11.69 -8.33 1.26
C LEU A 65 12.56 -9.51 1.68
N THR A 66 13.78 -9.56 1.17
CA THR A 66 14.84 -10.44 1.64
C THR A 66 15.91 -9.62 2.34
N VAL A 67 16.33 -10.04 3.53
CA VAL A 67 17.34 -9.35 4.34
C VAL A 67 18.41 -10.33 4.79
N SER A 68 19.64 -9.85 4.93
CA SER A 68 20.75 -10.63 5.49
C SER A 68 21.39 -9.91 6.67
N ASN A 69 21.74 -10.64 7.73
CA ASN A 69 22.48 -10.09 8.87
C ASN A 69 24.00 -10.12 8.65
N ALA A 70 24.74 -9.51 9.57
CA ALA A 70 26.21 -9.45 9.52
C ALA A 70 26.89 -10.82 9.61
N ASN A 71 26.16 -11.84 10.09
CA ASN A 71 26.63 -13.22 10.19
C ASN A 71 26.33 -14.04 8.92
N GLY A 72 25.76 -13.42 7.87
CA GLY A 72 25.42 -14.08 6.61
C GLY A 72 24.13 -14.89 6.63
N CYS A 73 23.33 -14.86 7.71
CA CYS A 73 22.01 -15.48 7.72
C CYS A 73 21.01 -14.60 6.98
N SER A 74 20.21 -15.21 6.10
CA SER A 74 19.18 -14.53 5.32
C SER A 74 17.79 -15.02 5.69
N ALA A 75 16.82 -14.11 5.63
CA ALA A 75 15.39 -14.41 5.79
C ALA A 75 14.57 -13.53 4.85
N SER A 76 13.36 -13.97 4.53
CA SER A 76 12.42 -13.21 3.70
C SER A 76 11.03 -13.14 4.31
N ALA A 77 10.32 -12.06 4.02
CA ALA A 77 8.92 -11.87 4.36
C ALA A 77 8.22 -11.04 3.27
N THR A 78 6.89 -10.97 3.32
CA THR A 78 6.08 -10.33 2.28
C THR A 78 5.12 -9.29 2.86
N THR A 79 4.77 -8.31 2.05
CA THR A 79 3.68 -7.34 2.31
C THR A 79 2.80 -7.23 1.07
N VAL A 80 1.50 -6.99 1.26
CA VAL A 80 0.54 -6.84 0.17
C VAL A 80 0.23 -5.38 -0.05
N VAL A 81 0.37 -4.94 -1.31
CA VAL A 81 0.09 -3.56 -1.73
C VAL A 81 -1.18 -3.53 -2.56
N THR A 82 -2.04 -2.57 -2.24
CA THR A 82 -3.25 -2.27 -3.00
C THR A 82 -3.21 -0.83 -3.48
N ILE A 83 -3.22 -0.65 -4.80
CA ILE A 83 -3.42 0.62 -5.50
C ILE A 83 -4.80 0.63 -6.11
N ASN A 84 -5.56 1.68 -5.81
CA ASN A 84 -6.90 1.93 -6.28
C ASN A 84 -6.87 2.86 -7.50
N GLN A 85 -7.75 2.59 -8.47
CA GLN A 85 -7.91 3.47 -9.62
C GLN A 85 -8.54 4.79 -9.20
N ILE A 86 -8.14 5.87 -9.88
CA ILE A 86 -8.91 7.10 -9.87
C ILE A 86 -10.07 6.89 -10.83
N LEU A 87 -11.25 6.64 -10.27
CA LEU A 87 -12.52 6.65 -11.00
C LEU A 87 -13.32 7.87 -10.58
N PRO A 88 -14.11 8.48 -11.49
CA PRO A 88 -15.03 9.55 -11.11
C PRO A 88 -15.95 9.08 -9.97
N PRO A 89 -16.32 9.99 -9.04
CA PRO A 89 -17.21 9.64 -7.94
C PRO A 89 -18.55 9.19 -8.52
N THR A 90 -18.99 7.99 -8.16
CA THR A 90 -20.32 7.52 -8.56
C THR A 90 -21.32 7.96 -7.49
N ILE A 91 -22.22 8.86 -7.84
CA ILE A 91 -23.33 9.25 -6.96
C ILE A 91 -24.41 8.19 -7.11
N THR A 92 -24.66 7.42 -6.05
CA THR A 92 -25.82 6.53 -6.02
C THR A 92 -26.96 7.28 -5.32
N PRO A 93 -27.99 7.72 -6.04
CA PRO A 93 -29.15 8.31 -5.40
C PRO A 93 -29.84 7.24 -4.54
N PRO A 94 -30.25 7.58 -3.31
CA PRO A 94 -31.10 6.71 -2.52
C PRO A 94 -32.41 6.45 -3.26
N ASN A 95 -32.94 5.24 -3.10
CA ASN A 95 -34.17 4.74 -3.73
C ASN A 95 -35.44 5.53 -3.34
N THR A 96 -35.37 6.35 -2.29
CA THR A 96 -36.44 7.27 -1.87
C THR A 96 -36.12 8.70 -2.33
N LEU A 97 -36.76 9.13 -3.41
CA LEU A 97 -36.65 10.48 -3.99
C LEU A 97 -37.38 11.57 -3.18
N VAL A 98 -38.11 11.20 -2.12
CA VAL A 98 -38.83 12.14 -1.25
C VAL A 98 -38.35 11.94 0.18
N VAL A 99 -37.76 12.99 0.73
CA VAL A 99 -37.28 13.05 2.12
C VAL A 99 -38.16 14.06 2.83
N CYS A 100 -39.03 13.58 3.72
CA CYS A 100 -39.81 14.45 4.59
C CYS A 100 -39.01 14.72 5.87
N SER A 101 -38.96 15.99 6.29
CA SER A 101 -38.38 16.39 7.59
C SER A 101 -39.00 15.54 8.72
N PRO A 102 -38.21 15.01 9.68
CA PRO A 102 -36.82 15.36 10.03
C PRO A 102 -35.73 14.47 9.41
N SER A 103 -36.04 13.72 8.35
CA SER A 103 -35.11 12.74 7.79
C SER A 103 -33.96 13.41 7.02
N THR A 104 -32.75 12.86 7.13
CA THR A 104 -31.57 13.31 6.37
C THR A 104 -31.26 12.35 5.22
N LEU A 105 -30.91 12.89 4.06
CA LEU A 105 -30.47 12.11 2.92
C LEU A 105 -28.96 11.88 3.00
N THR A 106 -28.52 10.64 3.03
CA THR A 106 -27.09 10.31 3.02
C THR A 106 -26.67 9.93 1.61
N LEU A 107 -25.78 10.72 1.00
CA LEU A 107 -25.18 10.41 -0.29
C LEU A 107 -23.74 9.94 -0.03
N THR A 108 -23.44 8.70 -0.42
CA THR A 108 -22.10 8.14 -0.26
C THR A 108 -21.32 8.31 -1.55
N ALA A 109 -20.20 9.02 -1.49
CA ALA A 109 -19.20 9.02 -2.55
C ALA A 109 -18.06 8.06 -2.18
N SER A 110 -17.91 7.00 -2.96
CA SER A 110 -16.78 6.08 -2.88
C SER A 110 -15.90 6.32 -4.10
N ASN A 111 -14.62 6.70 -3.91
CA ASN A 111 -13.47 6.59 -4.83
C ASN A 111 -12.32 7.52 -4.38
N CYS A 112 -11.12 7.25 -4.90
CA CYS A 112 -9.85 7.88 -4.52
C CYS A 112 -9.69 9.37 -4.92
N ALA A 113 -10.48 9.89 -5.85
CA ALA A 113 -10.49 11.30 -6.20
C ALA A 113 -11.81 11.71 -6.85
N GLY A 114 -12.35 12.85 -6.41
CA GLY A 114 -13.52 13.49 -6.98
C GLY A 114 -13.97 14.63 -6.07
N THR A 115 -14.05 15.85 -6.58
CA THR A 115 -14.74 16.93 -5.88
C THR A 115 -16.24 16.70 -6.09
N VAL A 116 -16.95 16.33 -5.04
CA VAL A 116 -18.42 16.27 -5.08
C VAL A 116 -18.93 17.66 -4.70
N THR A 117 -19.33 18.44 -5.70
CA THR A 117 -20.01 19.71 -5.47
C THR A 117 -21.51 19.45 -5.34
N TRP A 118 -22.07 19.70 -4.16
CA TRP A 118 -23.52 19.74 -3.94
C TRP A 118 -24.02 21.14 -4.29
N SER A 119 -24.98 21.25 -5.20
CA SER A 119 -25.74 22.48 -5.42
C SER A 119 -27.19 22.22 -5.01
N GLU A 120 -27.77 23.17 -4.27
CA GLU A 120 -29.20 23.16 -3.89
C GLU A 120 -30.12 23.37 -5.10
#